data_AF-A0A5B9E082-F1
#
_entry.id   AF-A0A5B9E082-F1
#
_cell.length_a   1.000
_cell.length_b   1.000
_cell.length_c   1.000
_cell.angle_alpha   90.00
_cell.angle_beta   90.00
_cell.angle_gamma   90.00
#
_symmetry.space_group_name_H-M   'P 1'
#
loop_
_entity.id
_entity.type
_entity.pdbx_description
1 polymer ?
#
loop_
_entity_poly.entity_id
_entity_poly.type
_entity_poly.pdbx_seq_one_letter_code
_entity_poly.pdbx_strand_id
1 'polypeptide(L)'
;MAQYVERVCVDPADIRRIESLVADLQGNGHVSIVQKDGSVCEGVVSVRPTMQVMRDQSGREGINAELRLERPREPAWSRRIWLDQIERVEHLDSILGSES
;
A
#
# COMPACT_ATOMS: atom_id res chain seq x y z
N MET A 1 -2.33 -8.09 -20.79
CA MET A 1 -2.45 -9.42 -20.16
C MET A 1 -3.06 -9.20 -18.78
N ALA A 2 -4.05 -9.99 -18.36
CA ALA A 2 -4.64 -9.84 -17.03
C ALA A 2 -3.66 -10.36 -15.96
N GLN A 3 -3.37 -9.55 -14.94
CA GLN A 3 -2.48 -9.96 -13.85
C GLN A 3 -3.29 -10.76 -12.82
N TYR A 4 -2.80 -11.95 -12.49
CA TYR A 4 -3.42 -12.82 -11.48
C TYR A 4 -2.82 -12.55 -10.10
N VAL A 5 -3.69 -12.36 -9.11
CA VAL A 5 -3.32 -12.08 -7.71
C VAL A 5 -4.12 -12.94 -6.75
N GLU A 6 -3.71 -12.98 -5.49
CA GLU A 6 -4.38 -13.76 -4.44
C GLU A 6 -5.69 -13.12 -3.98
N ARG A 7 -5.84 -11.80 -4.13
CA ARG A 7 -7.08 -11.10 -3.78
C ARG A 7 -7.30 -9.86 -4.61
N VAL A 8 -8.56 -9.62 -4.98
CA VAL A 8 -9.03 -8.41 -5.65
C VAL A 8 -10.19 -7.82 -4.87
N CYS A 9 -10.29 -6.49 -4.86
CA CYS A 9 -11.44 -5.78 -4.31
C CYS A 9 -12.47 -5.57 -5.43
N VAL A 10 -13.69 -6.04 -5.17
CA VAL A 10 -14.85 -5.89 -6.08
C VAL A 10 -15.93 -5.00 -5.48
N ASP A 11 -15.93 -4.85 -4.16
CA ASP A 11 -16.89 -4.01 -3.47
C ASP A 11 -16.51 -2.53 -3.63
N PRO A 12 -17.47 -1.64 -3.93
CA PRO A 12 -17.19 -0.21 -4.09
C PRO A 12 -16.62 0.45 -2.83
N ALA A 13 -16.93 -0.03 -1.62
CA ALA A 13 -16.36 0.50 -0.39
C ALA A 13 -14.87 0.16 -0.26
N ASP A 14 -14.48 -1.07 -0.59
CA ASP A 14 -13.08 -1.49 -0.61
C ASP A 14 -12.28 -0.75 -1.70
N ILE A 15 -12.86 -0.58 -2.89
CA ILE A 15 -12.23 0.19 -3.97
C ILE A 15 -11.96 1.64 -3.52
N ARG A 16 -12.95 2.30 -2.91
CA ARG A 16 -12.79 3.66 -2.36
C ARG A 16 -11.72 3.75 -1.28
N ARG A 17 -11.58 2.71 -0.46
CA ARG A 17 -10.53 2.61 0.55
C ARG A 17 -9.15 2.54 -0.12
N ILE A 18 -8.99 1.70 -1.15
CA ILE A 18 -7.76 1.63 -1.93
C ILE A 18 -7.47 2.98 -2.62
N GLU A 19 -8.46 3.62 -3.22
CA GLU A 19 -8.33 4.96 -3.82
C GLU A 19 -7.78 5.98 -2.82
N SER A 20 -8.34 5.99 -1.61
CA SER A 20 -7.91 6.90 -0.55
C SER A 20 -6.48 6.63 -0.11
N LEU A 21 -6.10 5.35 0.03
CA LEU A 21 -4.72 4.95 0.33
C LEU A 21 -3.74 5.36 -0.79
N VAL A 22 -4.13 5.21 -2.07
CA VAL A 22 -3.32 5.64 -3.22
C VAL A 22 -3.16 7.16 -3.31
N ALA A 23 -4.17 7.91 -2.85
CA ALA A 23 -4.11 9.36 -2.76
C ALA A 23 -3.21 9.82 -1.59
N ASP A 24 -3.26 9.10 -0.48
CA ASP A 24 -2.49 9.37 0.74
C ASP A 24 -1.00 8.99 0.61
N LEU A 25 -0.70 7.84 0.01
CA LEU A 25 0.66 7.31 -0.15
C LEU A 25 1.38 8.01 -1.32
N GLN A 26 2.09 9.09 -1.00
CA GLN A 26 2.96 9.79 -1.94
C GLN A 26 4.29 9.07 -2.11
N GLY A 27 4.88 9.14 -3.31
CA GLY A 27 6.23 8.66 -3.55
C GLY A 27 7.24 9.40 -2.67
N ASN A 28 8.24 8.68 -2.18
CA ASN A 28 9.28 9.13 -1.26
C ASN A 28 8.79 9.51 0.16
N GLY A 29 7.53 9.26 0.51
CA GLY A 29 7.03 9.45 1.87
C GLY A 29 7.53 8.35 2.83
N HIS A 30 7.98 8.72 4.03
CA HIS A 30 8.31 7.75 5.09
C HIS A 30 7.03 7.39 5.85
N VAL A 31 6.67 6.10 5.83
CA VAL A 31 5.44 5.60 6.43
C VAL A 31 5.67 4.33 7.25
N SER A 32 4.85 4.17 8.28
CA SER A 32 4.64 2.92 9.00
C SER A 32 3.30 2.32 8.60
N ILE A 33 3.31 1.06 8.19
CA ILE A 33 2.13 0.33 7.71
C ILE A 33 1.74 -0.71 8.75
N VAL A 34 0.53 -0.60 9.26
CA VAL A 34 -0.11 -1.63 10.08
C VAL A 34 -0.98 -2.49 9.16
N GLN A 35 -0.68 -3.78 9.08
CA GLN A 35 -1.45 -4.74 8.30
C GLN A 35 -2.60 -5.32 9.13
N LYS A 36 -3.64 -5.83 8.46
CA LYS A 36 -4.81 -6.50 9.09
C LYS A 36 -4.45 -7.69 9.98
N ASP A 37 -3.28 -8.30 9.76
CA ASP A 37 -2.70 -9.37 10.59
C ASP A 37 -2.07 -8.86 11.90
N GLY A 38 -2.01 -7.53 12.12
CA GLY A 38 -1.33 -6.90 13.25
C GLY A 38 0.17 -6.68 13.03
N SER A 39 0.73 -7.26 11.97
CA SER A 39 2.11 -7.04 11.55
C SER A 39 2.35 -5.57 11.15
N VAL A 40 3.41 -4.96 11.68
CA VAL A 40 3.82 -3.58 11.37
C VAL A 40 5.08 -3.56 10.51
N CYS A 41 5.12 -2.70 9.50
CA CYS A 41 6.25 -2.55 8.60
C CYS A 41 6.53 -1.08 8.31
N GLU A 42 7.76 -0.64 8.56
CA GLU A 42 8.22 0.72 8.29
C GLU A 42 9.13 0.77 7.06
N GLY A 43 8.94 1.80 6.23
CA GLY A 43 9.84 2.12 5.13
C GLY A 43 9.43 3.38 4.37
N VAL A 44 10.19 3.70 3.32
CA VAL A 44 9.92 4.80 2.40
C VAL A 44 9.15 4.26 1.20
N VAL A 45 8.09 4.94 0.79
CA VAL A 45 7.34 4.61 -0.41
C VAL A 45 8.25 4.79 -1.63
N SER A 46 8.64 3.70 -2.27
CA SER A 46 9.55 3.70 -3.42
C SER A 46 8.93 4.41 -4.63
N VAL A 47 7.68 4.05 -4.92
CA VAL A 47 6.88 4.62 -6.00
C VAL A 47 5.44 4.66 -5.56
N ARG A 48 4.72 5.69 -6.01
CA ARG A 48 3.29 5.83 -5.73
C ARG A 48 2.53 4.56 -6.19
N PRO A 49 1.76 3.91 -5.30
CA PRO A 49 0.97 2.75 -5.68
C PRO A 49 -0.06 3.14 -6.74
N THR A 50 -0.34 2.25 -7.69
CA THR A 50 -1.31 2.50 -8.77
C THR A 50 -2.39 1.42 -8.73
N MET A 51 -3.65 1.86 -8.80
CA MET A 51 -4.77 0.94 -8.95
C MET A 51 -4.74 0.26 -10.31
N GLN A 52 -4.84 -1.06 -10.32
CA GLN A 52 -4.86 -1.86 -11.53
C GLN A 52 -6.01 -2.86 -11.49
N VAL A 53 -6.57 -3.15 -12.67
CA VAL A 53 -7.55 -4.22 -12.84
C VAL A 53 -6.82 -5.54 -12.88
N MET A 54 -7.22 -6.45 -11.99
CA MET A 54 -6.57 -7.74 -11.76
C MET A 54 -7.62 -8.83 -11.64
N ARG A 55 -7.19 -10.09 -11.72
CA ARG A 55 -8.06 -11.25 -11.49
C ARG A 55 -7.57 -12.09 -10.34
N ASP A 56 -8.49 -12.53 -9.52
CA ASP A 56 -8.22 -13.52 -8.46
C ASP A 56 -8.15 -14.95 -9.04
N GLN A 57 -7.65 -15.91 -8.26
CA GLN A 57 -7.61 -17.34 -8.61
C GLN A 57 -9.00 -17.90 -8.97
N SER A 58 -10.07 -17.30 -8.43
CA SER A 58 -11.46 -17.66 -8.76
C SER A 58 -11.94 -17.11 -10.12
N GLY A 59 -11.08 -16.41 -10.87
CA GLY A 59 -11.43 -15.73 -12.12
C GLY A 59 -12.25 -14.44 -11.93
N ARG A 60 -12.44 -13.99 -10.69
CA ARG A 60 -13.14 -12.73 -10.38
C ARG A 60 -12.26 -11.55 -10.77
N GLU A 61 -12.82 -10.63 -11.53
CA GLU A 61 -12.17 -9.39 -11.91
C GLU A 61 -12.47 -8.30 -10.88
N GLY A 62 -11.44 -7.58 -10.47
CA GLY A 62 -11.55 -6.49 -9.51
C GLY A 62 -10.32 -5.60 -9.56
N ILE A 63 -10.21 -4.71 -8.59
CA ILE A 63 -9.11 -3.75 -8.50
C ILE A 63 -8.23 -4.11 -7.31
N ASN A 64 -6.93 -3.95 -7.47
CA ASN A 64 -6.00 -3.92 -6.34
C ASN A 64 -4.83 -2.97 -6.66
N ALA A 65 -4.01 -2.71 -5.66
CA ALA A 65 -2.79 -1.93 -5.78
C ALA A 65 -1.71 -2.53 -4.87
N GLU A 66 -0.46 -2.47 -5.33
CA GLU A 66 0.71 -2.92 -4.57
C GLU A 66 1.49 -1.70 -4.09
N LEU A 67 1.77 -1.65 -2.79
CA LEU A 67 2.70 -0.72 -2.16
C LEU A 67 4.09 -1.35 -2.11
N ARG A 68 5.09 -0.63 -2.59
CA ARG A 68 6.51 -0.99 -2.44
C ARG A 68 7.18 -0.05 -1.46
N LEU A 69 7.65 -0.61 -0.36
CA LEU A 69 8.49 0.07 0.62
C LEU A 69 9.95 -0.31 0.43
N GLU A 70 10.82 0.67 0.60
CA GLU A 70 12.28 0.53 0.55
C GLU A 70 12.91 1.25 1.73
N ARG A 71 14.14 0.87 2.07
CA ARG A 71 14.92 1.56 3.10
C ARG A 71 16.15 2.20 2.46
N PRO A 72 16.27 3.54 2.47
CA PRO A 72 17.45 4.19 1.89
C PRO A 72 18.77 3.78 2.58
N ARG A 73 18.71 3.36 3.85
CA ARG A 73 19.86 2.83 4.59
C ARG A 73 20.17 1.35 4.29
N GLU A 74 19.23 0.62 3.70
CA GLU A 74 19.32 -0.80 3.39
C GLU A 74 18.75 -1.07 1.99
N PRO A 75 19.48 -0.74 0.91
CA PRO A 75 18.93 -0.80 -0.46
C PRO A 75 18.59 -2.22 -0.93
N ALA A 76 19.14 -3.25 -0.29
CA ALA A 76 18.74 -4.64 -0.53
C ALA A 76 17.38 -4.99 0.08
N TRP A 77 16.89 -4.19 1.03
CA TRP A 77 15.61 -4.38 1.67
C TRP A 77 14.50 -3.71 0.84
N SER A 78 13.55 -4.53 0.40
CA SER A 78 12.29 -4.06 -0.19
C SER A 78 11.14 -4.92 0.28
N ARG A 79 9.99 -4.31 0.53
CA ARG A 79 8.77 -4.98 0.97
C ARG A 79 7.62 -4.60 0.06
N ARG A 80 6.91 -5.61 -0.44
CA ARG A 80 5.69 -5.45 -1.23
C ARG A 80 4.49 -5.81 -0.38
N ILE A 81 3.48 -4.94 -0.34
CA ILE A 81 2.29 -5.08 0.49
C ILE A 81 1.08 -4.73 -0.37
N TRP A 82 0.05 -5.57 -0.36
CA TRP A 82 -1.22 -5.26 -1.03
C TRP A 82 -2.00 -4.22 -0.23
N LEU A 83 -2.58 -3.23 -0.91
CA LEU A 83 -3.34 -2.17 -0.23
C LEU A 83 -4.59 -2.71 0.49
N ASP A 84 -5.19 -3.80 0.01
CA ASP A 84 -6.27 -4.50 0.75
C ASP A 84 -5.80 -4.99 2.13
N GLN A 85 -4.54 -5.35 2.29
CA GLN A 85 -4.03 -5.87 3.57
C GLN A 85 -3.69 -4.77 4.57
N ILE A 86 -3.79 -3.50 4.18
CA ILE A 86 -3.46 -2.35 5.02
C ILE A 86 -4.65 -2.00 5.93
N GLU A 87 -4.41 -2.11 7.23
CA GLU A 87 -5.34 -1.65 8.25
C GLU A 87 -5.19 -0.15 8.50
N ARG A 88 -3.95 0.33 8.64
CA ARG A 88 -3.64 1.74 8.90
C ARG A 88 -2.29 2.14 8.29
N VAL A 89 -2.20 3.40 7.86
CA VAL A 89 -0.96 4.06 7.43
C VAL A 89 -0.66 5.18 8.43
N GLU A 90 0.57 5.25 8.90
CA GLU A 90 1.07 6.33 9.76
C GLU A 90 2.24 7.03 9.06
N HIS A 91 2.13 8.34 8.84
CA HIS A 91 3.17 9.13 8.18
C HIS A 91 4.22 9.55 9.20
N LEU A 92 5.45 9.07 8.99
CA LEU A 92 6.60 9.37 9.84
C LEU A 92 7.39 10.58 9.34
N ASP A 93 7.12 11.09 8.15
CA ASP A 93 7.71 12.34 7.65
C ASP A 93 6.93 13.58 8.14
N SER A 94 5.64 13.42 8.45
CA SER A 94 4.77 14.51 8.93
C SER A 94 5.00 14.92 10.40
N ILE A 95 6.02 14.38 11.09
CA ILE A 95 6.37 14.78 12.46
C ILE A 95 7.26 16.03 12.52
N LEU A 96 7.44 16.77 11.41
CA LEU A 96 7.98 18.13 11.45
C LEU A 96 6.88 19.14 11.82
N GLY A 97 6.37 18.99 13.04
CA GLY A 97 5.27 19.78 13.56
C GLY A 97 5.17 19.73 15.07
N SER A 98 6.28 19.82 15.80
CA SER A 98 6.31 20.22 17.21
C SER A 98 7.75 20.40 17.66
N GLU A 99 8.32 21.60 17.49
CA GLU A 99 9.10 22.30 18.54
C GLU A 99 8.97 23.81 18.24
N SER A 100 8.38 24.55 19.19
CA SER A 100 8.29 26.03 19.23
C SER A 100 9.46 26.61 20.02
#